data_AF-A0A949JDG0-F1
#
_entry.id   AF-A0A949JDG0-F1
#
_cell.length_a   1.000
_cell.length_b   1.000
_cell.length_c   1.000
_cell.angle_alpha   90.00
_cell.angle_beta   90.00
_cell.angle_gamma   90.00
#
_symmetry.space_group_name_H-M   'P 1'
#
loop_
_entity.id
_entity.type
_entity.pdbx_description
1 polymer ?
#
loop_
_entity_poly.entity_id
_entity_poly.type
_entity_poly.pdbx_seq_one_letter_code
_entity_poly.pdbx_strand_id
1 'polypeptide(L)'
;MGIQVFKARIAAVSGILAASLIGGAPIASAQTTTSAGQGPQLMNWSSSMSGVATGFQSRRWSDSQYSQIWFTGCSSTYTSSSTHVDLRQDRSFQPDRSWGVKKYTACFGSGKSNGEWHNLANGQHFFQITKIDGRGGGVALDVRKVTVDTSKADQN
;
A
#
# COMPACT_ATOMS: atom_id res chain seq x y z
N MET A 1 -37.45 -10.04 -13.26
CA MET A 1 -38.18 -9.77 -12.00
C MET A 1 -37.21 -10.02 -10.87
N GLY A 2 -36.87 -9.00 -10.07
CA GLY A 2 -35.95 -9.13 -8.93
C GLY A 2 -35.10 -7.90 -8.66
N ILE A 3 -35.73 -6.77 -8.31
CA ILE A 3 -35.06 -5.62 -7.71
C ILE A 3 -34.84 -5.96 -6.23
N GLN A 4 -33.59 -6.03 -5.76
CA GLN A 4 -33.27 -6.16 -4.34
C GLN A 4 -32.90 -4.81 -3.76
N VAL A 5 -33.63 -4.48 -2.70
CA VAL A 5 -33.80 -3.18 -2.07
C VAL A 5 -32.65 -2.94 -1.07
N PHE A 6 -31.95 -1.82 -1.21
CA PHE A 6 -31.01 -1.35 -0.18
C PHE A 6 -31.80 -0.82 1.03
N LYS A 7 -31.58 -1.40 2.20
CA LYS A 7 -32.22 -1.01 3.46
C LYS A 7 -31.14 -0.46 4.41
N ALA A 8 -30.81 0.82 4.27
CA ALA A 8 -30.00 1.54 5.25
C ALA A 8 -30.92 2.06 6.37
N ARG A 9 -30.73 1.56 7.59
CA ARG A 9 -31.39 2.10 8.80
C ARG A 9 -30.51 3.22 9.35
N ILE A 10 -30.93 4.46 9.19
CA ILE A 10 -30.31 5.61 9.86
C ILE A 10 -31.24 6.00 11.00
N ALA A 11 -30.80 5.72 12.23
CA ALA A 11 -31.38 6.29 13.44
C ALA A 11 -30.61 7.58 13.73
N ALA A 12 -31.30 8.73 13.71
CA ALA A 12 -30.78 9.98 14.24
C ALA A 12 -31.78 10.48 15.29
N VAL A 13 -31.27 10.57 16.52
CA VAL A 13 -31.98 10.95 17.74
C VAL A 13 -32.27 12.45 17.72
N SER A 14 -33.52 12.81 18.00
CA SER A 14 -33.97 14.18 18.20
C SER A 14 -33.50 14.75 19.54
N GLY A 15 -33.14 16.05 19.50
CA GLY A 15 -33.16 16.93 20.67
C GLY A 15 -31.88 17.76 20.78
N ILE A 16 -32.00 19.07 20.70
CA ILE A 16 -31.57 20.02 21.74
C ILE A 16 -32.13 21.42 21.38
N LEU A 17 -32.58 22.10 22.43
CA LEU A 17 -33.32 23.35 22.50
C LEU A 17 -32.50 24.57 22.06
N ALA A 18 -33.20 25.58 21.53
CA ALA A 18 -32.67 26.91 21.29
C ALA A 18 -32.56 27.73 22.59
N ALA A 19 -31.48 28.51 22.75
CA ALA A 19 -31.47 29.77 23.50
C ALA A 19 -30.22 30.63 23.24
N SER A 20 -30.48 31.82 22.69
CA SER A 20 -29.95 33.14 23.07
C SER A 20 -28.50 33.58 22.76
N LEU A 21 -28.45 34.66 21.96
CA LEU A 21 -27.34 35.56 21.65
C LEU A 21 -26.88 36.35 22.89
N ILE A 22 -25.56 36.48 23.11
CA ILE A 22 -24.83 37.65 23.62
C ILE A 22 -23.37 37.54 23.14
N GLY A 23 -22.80 38.67 22.71
CA GLY A 23 -21.53 38.77 21.99
C GLY A 23 -20.24 38.49 22.78
N GLY A 24 -19.19 38.23 22.02
CA GLY A 24 -17.80 38.05 22.45
C GLY A 24 -17.02 37.49 21.26
N ALA A 25 -15.92 38.14 20.86
CA ALA A 25 -15.12 37.77 19.69
C ALA A 25 -14.72 36.28 19.73
N PRO A 26 -14.74 35.53 18.61
CA PRO A 26 -14.29 34.15 18.64
C PRO A 26 -12.77 34.13 18.82
N ILE A 27 -12.33 33.79 20.03
CA ILE A 27 -11.07 33.07 20.23
C ILE A 27 -11.21 31.77 19.46
N ALA A 28 -10.58 31.71 18.28
CA ALA A 28 -10.45 30.50 17.48
C ALA A 28 -9.64 29.48 18.27
N SER A 29 -10.33 28.67 19.08
CA SER A 29 -9.77 27.44 19.63
C SER A 29 -9.74 26.45 18.46
N ALA A 30 -8.58 26.32 17.81
CA ALA A 30 -8.35 25.24 16.87
C ALA A 30 -8.44 23.92 17.64
N GLN A 31 -9.64 23.34 17.66
CA GLN A 31 -9.83 21.95 18.06
C GLN A 31 -9.02 21.11 17.08
N THR A 32 -7.92 20.54 17.59
CA THR A 32 -7.30 19.39 16.96
C THR A 32 -8.34 18.29 16.97
N THR A 33 -9.03 18.11 15.86
CA THR A 33 -9.71 16.86 15.56
C THR A 33 -8.64 15.79 15.50
N THR A 34 -8.36 15.16 16.64
CA THR A 34 -7.84 13.81 16.68
C THR A 34 -8.88 12.94 15.98
N SER A 35 -8.65 12.68 14.69
CA SER A 35 -9.35 11.64 13.95
C SER A 35 -9.05 10.29 14.59
N ALA A 36 -9.83 9.95 15.61
CA ALA A 36 -10.00 8.58 16.08
C ALA A 36 -10.76 7.82 15.00
N GLY A 37 -10.01 7.28 14.03
CA GLY A 37 -10.56 6.59 12.88
C GLY A 37 -9.49 5.97 11.98
N GLN A 38 -8.41 5.41 12.55
CA GLN A 38 -7.45 4.65 11.75
C GLN A 38 -7.90 3.19 11.65
N GLY A 39 -8.94 2.97 10.82
CA GLY A 39 -8.97 1.75 10.03
C GLY A 39 -7.77 1.73 9.08
N PRO A 40 -7.33 0.55 8.59
CA PRO A 40 -6.30 0.46 7.56
C PRO A 40 -6.69 1.41 6.42
N GLN A 41 -5.88 2.43 6.18
CA GLN A 41 -6.12 3.31 5.05
C GLN A 41 -5.83 2.45 3.81
N LEU A 42 -6.84 2.24 2.96
CA LEU A 42 -6.62 1.64 1.64
C LEU A 42 -5.67 2.57 0.88
N MET A 43 -4.38 2.23 0.84
CA MET A 43 -3.33 3.06 0.25
C MET A 43 -2.88 2.41 -1.06
N ASN A 44 -3.80 2.31 -2.01
CA ASN A 44 -3.46 1.88 -3.37
C ASN A 44 -2.63 2.98 -4.03
N TRP A 45 -1.50 2.62 -4.62
CA TRP A 45 -0.63 3.60 -5.27
C TRP A 45 0.10 3.03 -6.47
N SER A 46 0.50 3.90 -7.39
CA SER A 46 1.40 3.55 -8.48
C SER A 46 2.64 4.44 -8.55
N SER A 47 3.72 3.91 -9.10
CA SER A 47 4.99 4.62 -9.36
C SER A 47 5.77 3.92 -10.48
N SER A 48 7.02 4.30 -10.67
CA SER A 48 8.03 3.62 -11.49
C SER A 48 9.34 3.47 -10.69
N MET A 49 10.24 2.61 -11.14
CA MET A 49 11.60 2.47 -10.61
C MET A 49 12.58 2.59 -11.77
N SER A 50 13.71 3.28 -11.59
CA SER A 50 14.78 3.31 -12.59
C SER A 50 16.14 3.15 -11.93
N GLY A 51 17.00 2.34 -12.55
CA GLY A 51 18.36 2.08 -12.09
C GLY A 51 18.47 1.53 -10.66
N VAL A 52 17.44 0.84 -10.14
CA VAL A 52 17.45 0.40 -8.74
C VAL A 52 18.27 -0.89 -8.57
N ALA A 53 19.10 -0.92 -7.54
CA ALA A 53 19.95 -2.08 -7.25
C ALA A 53 19.30 -3.03 -6.23
N THR A 54 19.95 -4.17 -6.00
CA THR A 54 19.63 -5.02 -4.84
C THR A 54 19.78 -4.22 -3.55
N GLY A 55 18.84 -4.39 -2.62
CA GLY A 55 18.72 -3.59 -1.41
C GLY A 55 17.82 -2.36 -1.55
N PHE A 56 17.38 -2.01 -2.77
CA PHE A 56 16.40 -0.94 -2.96
C PHE A 56 15.13 -1.22 -2.15
N GLN A 57 14.68 -0.20 -1.42
CA GLN A 57 13.43 -0.20 -0.67
C GLN A 57 12.47 0.82 -1.27
N SER A 58 11.21 0.43 -1.39
CA SER A 58 10.15 1.37 -1.77
C SER A 58 9.87 2.40 -0.67
N ARG A 59 8.97 3.35 -0.97
CA ARG A 59 8.24 4.06 0.08
C ARG A 59 7.49 3.08 0.98
N ARG A 60 7.20 3.53 2.20
CA ARG A 60 6.36 2.81 3.15
C ARG A 60 4.89 3.15 2.88
N TRP A 61 4.00 2.22 3.20
CA TRP A 61 2.56 2.45 3.25
C TRP A 61 1.96 1.73 4.46
N SER A 62 0.87 2.29 4.98
CA SER A 62 0.10 1.62 6.05
C SER A 62 -0.73 0.50 5.43
N ASP A 63 -0.68 -0.69 6.01
CA ASP A 63 -1.47 -1.83 5.54
C ASP A 63 -1.77 -2.82 6.65
N SER A 64 -2.72 -3.71 6.40
CA SER A 64 -3.02 -4.85 7.26
C SER A 64 -3.71 -5.96 6.46
N GLN A 65 -3.54 -7.21 6.90
CA GLN A 65 -4.17 -8.41 6.36
C GLN A 65 -3.80 -8.79 4.92
N TYR A 66 -3.67 -7.86 3.99
CA TYR A 66 -3.44 -8.15 2.57
C TYR A 66 -2.61 -7.07 1.91
N SER A 67 -1.66 -7.45 1.07
CA SER A 67 -1.00 -6.51 0.16
C SER A 67 -0.59 -7.24 -1.11
N GLN A 68 -0.76 -6.57 -2.25
CA GLN A 68 -0.38 -7.09 -3.55
C GLN A 68 0.44 -6.06 -4.32
N ILE A 69 1.54 -6.52 -4.92
CA ILE A 69 2.47 -5.66 -5.64
C ILE A 69 2.58 -6.14 -7.07
N TRP A 70 2.35 -5.25 -8.03
CA TRP A 70 2.41 -5.52 -9.46
C TRP A 70 3.56 -4.77 -10.12
N PHE A 71 4.39 -5.47 -10.90
CA PHE A 71 5.38 -4.85 -11.78
C PHE A 71 5.01 -5.10 -13.24
N THR A 72 5.19 -4.08 -14.08
CA THR A 72 5.00 -4.14 -15.53
C THR A 72 6.16 -3.44 -16.24
N GLY A 73 6.64 -4.03 -17.34
CA GLY A 73 7.72 -3.44 -18.15
C GLY A 73 9.02 -3.34 -17.38
N CYS A 74 9.51 -4.48 -16.90
CA CYS A 74 10.80 -4.62 -16.25
C CYS A 74 11.91 -4.70 -17.31
N SER A 75 13.03 -4.03 -17.04
CA SER A 75 14.27 -4.19 -17.78
C SER A 75 15.44 -4.11 -16.81
N SER A 76 16.63 -4.51 -17.23
CA SER A 76 17.82 -4.37 -16.41
C SER A 76 19.03 -4.03 -17.26
N THR A 77 20.13 -3.61 -16.62
CA THR A 77 21.39 -3.32 -17.33
C THR A 77 21.97 -4.53 -18.08
N TYR A 78 21.59 -5.75 -17.70
CA TYR A 78 21.94 -6.99 -18.39
C TYR A 78 20.69 -7.68 -18.95
N THR A 79 20.84 -8.84 -19.56
CA THR A 79 19.73 -9.71 -19.98
C THR A 79 19.11 -10.45 -18.79
N SER A 80 18.77 -9.74 -17.71
CA SER A 80 18.12 -10.35 -16.55
C SER A 80 16.71 -10.80 -16.91
N SER A 81 16.31 -11.94 -16.36
CA SER A 81 15.00 -12.54 -16.61
C SER A 81 14.07 -12.50 -15.39
N SER A 82 14.58 -12.04 -14.25
CA SER A 82 13.81 -12.05 -13.00
C SER A 82 14.27 -11.02 -11.98
N THR A 83 13.36 -10.68 -11.06
CA THR A 83 13.67 -9.94 -9.83
C THR A 83 12.96 -10.59 -8.64
N HIS A 84 13.52 -10.45 -7.44
CA HIS A 84 12.97 -11.01 -6.21
C HIS A 84 12.49 -9.88 -5.31
N VAL A 85 11.19 -9.86 -5.05
CA VAL A 85 10.51 -8.83 -4.26
C VAL A 85 10.15 -9.43 -2.90
N ASP A 86 10.68 -8.84 -1.84
CA ASP A 86 10.37 -9.18 -0.45
C ASP A 86 9.44 -8.12 0.14
N LEU A 87 8.27 -8.50 0.62
CA LEU A 87 7.42 -7.60 1.39
C LEU A 87 7.89 -7.61 2.84
N ARG A 88 8.11 -6.43 3.42
CA ARG A 88 8.65 -6.27 4.77
C ARG A 88 7.80 -5.31 5.59
N GLN A 89 7.66 -5.62 6.87
CA GLN A 89 7.11 -4.70 7.86
C GLN A 89 8.25 -3.90 8.50
N ASP A 90 8.10 -2.57 8.46
CA ASP A 90 8.95 -1.63 9.17
C ASP A 90 8.57 -1.66 10.66
N ARG A 91 9.54 -2.05 11.51
CA ARG A 91 9.31 -2.19 12.95
C ARG A 91 10.24 -1.25 13.72
N SER A 92 9.65 -0.24 14.34
CA SER A 92 10.41 0.72 15.13
C SER A 92 11.23 0.02 16.23
N PHE A 93 12.51 0.36 16.30
CA PHE A 93 13.49 -0.19 17.26
C PHE A 93 13.68 -1.70 17.19
N GLN A 94 13.30 -2.34 16.08
CA GLN A 94 13.46 -3.78 15.86
C GLN A 94 13.91 -4.03 14.42
N PRO A 95 14.50 -5.20 14.12
CA PRO A 95 14.75 -5.58 12.74
C PRO A 95 13.46 -5.64 11.93
N ASP A 96 13.47 -5.30 10.66
CA ASP A 96 12.29 -5.45 9.80
C ASP A 96 11.86 -6.92 9.70
N ARG A 97 10.55 -7.16 9.69
CA ARG A 97 9.99 -8.52 9.51
C ARG A 97 9.70 -8.77 8.04
N SER A 98 10.29 -9.81 7.45
CA SER A 98 9.91 -10.29 6.12
C SER A 98 8.59 -11.06 6.17
N TRP A 99 7.76 -10.85 5.15
CA TRP A 99 6.55 -11.62 4.86
C TRP A 99 6.77 -12.67 3.76
N GLY A 100 7.99 -12.78 3.25
CA GLY A 100 8.40 -13.74 2.24
C GLY A 100 8.70 -13.10 0.90
N VAL A 101 9.55 -13.80 0.14
CA VAL A 101 10.08 -13.34 -1.14
C VAL A 101 9.30 -13.97 -2.29
N LYS A 102 8.99 -13.18 -3.32
CA LYS A 102 8.36 -13.65 -4.56
C LYS A 102 9.22 -13.30 -5.76
N LYS A 103 9.33 -14.24 -6.69
CA LYS A 103 10.11 -14.10 -7.93
C LYS A 103 9.22 -13.61 -9.06
N TYR A 104 9.59 -12.47 -9.64
CA TYR A 104 8.86 -11.79 -10.72
C TYR A 104 9.63 -12.01 -12.02
N THR A 105 8.98 -12.59 -13.03
CA THR A 105 9.59 -12.95 -14.33
C THR A 105 8.79 -12.39 -15.51
N ALA A 106 7.46 -12.50 -15.47
CA ALA A 106 6.59 -12.08 -16.56
C ALA A 106 6.73 -10.60 -16.97
N CYS A 107 7.11 -9.72 -16.05
CA CYS A 107 7.26 -8.29 -16.33
C CYS A 107 8.47 -7.96 -17.23
N PHE A 108 9.45 -8.87 -17.36
CA PHE A 108 10.60 -8.70 -18.26
C PHE A 108 10.25 -9.01 -19.73
N GLY A 109 9.06 -9.58 -19.98
CA GLY A 109 8.47 -9.67 -21.31
C GLY A 109 7.35 -8.64 -21.49
N SER A 110 6.27 -9.04 -22.16
CA SER A 110 5.07 -8.22 -22.35
C SER A 110 4.05 -8.33 -21.21
N GLY A 111 4.30 -9.19 -20.21
CA GLY A 111 3.35 -9.51 -19.14
C GLY A 111 3.43 -8.59 -17.92
N LYS A 112 2.62 -8.94 -16.91
CA LYS A 112 2.67 -8.36 -15.56
C LYS A 112 3.14 -9.43 -14.58
N SER A 113 4.03 -9.07 -13.65
CA SER A 113 4.37 -9.92 -12.50
C SER A 113 3.68 -9.41 -11.26
N ASN A 114 3.26 -10.32 -10.38
CA ASN A 114 2.64 -9.96 -9.13
C ASN A 114 3.15 -10.81 -7.97
N GLY A 115 2.79 -10.33 -6.79
CA GLY A 115 2.98 -11.02 -5.55
C GLY A 115 1.92 -10.61 -4.56
N GLU A 116 1.30 -11.59 -3.92
CA GLU A 116 0.25 -11.42 -2.91
C GLU A 116 0.69 -11.94 -1.56
N TRP A 117 0.53 -11.13 -0.52
CA TRP A 117 0.81 -11.52 0.84
C TRP A 117 -0.45 -11.36 1.69
N HIS A 118 -0.64 -12.31 2.61
CA HIS A 118 -1.82 -12.40 3.46
C HIS A 118 -1.44 -12.45 4.93
N ASN A 119 -2.44 -12.25 5.79
CA ASN A 119 -2.31 -12.26 7.25
C ASN A 119 -1.26 -11.25 7.75
N LEU A 120 -1.14 -10.12 7.05
CA LEU A 120 -0.21 -9.06 7.41
C LEU A 120 -0.60 -8.46 8.76
N ALA A 121 0.41 -8.25 9.61
CA ALA A 121 0.25 -7.46 10.82
C ALA A 121 -0.07 -6.00 10.43
N ASN A 122 -0.89 -5.34 11.24
CA ASN A 122 -1.13 -3.91 11.08
C ASN A 122 0.20 -3.15 11.26
N GLY A 123 0.48 -2.23 10.33
CA GLY A 123 1.62 -1.33 10.46
C GLY A 123 2.09 -0.79 9.12
N GLN A 124 3.31 -0.26 9.12
CA GLN A 124 3.97 0.21 7.91
C GLN A 124 4.65 -0.96 7.20
N HIS A 125 4.40 -1.09 5.91
CA HIS A 125 5.04 -2.08 5.04
C HIS A 125 5.77 -1.38 3.90
N PHE A 126 6.78 -2.05 3.37
CA PHE A 126 7.52 -1.66 2.18
C PHE A 126 7.97 -2.91 1.44
N PHE A 127 8.29 -2.80 0.16
CA PHE A 127 8.96 -3.89 -0.54
C PHE A 127 10.44 -3.60 -0.75
N GLN A 128 11.22 -4.67 -0.77
CA GLN A 128 12.65 -4.63 -1.03
C GLN A 128 13.01 -5.53 -2.22
N ILE A 129 13.86 -5.03 -3.11
CA ILE A 129 14.46 -5.86 -4.16
C ILE A 129 15.64 -6.62 -3.56
N THR A 130 15.52 -7.94 -3.43
CA THR A 130 16.53 -8.78 -2.76
C THR A 130 17.49 -9.46 -3.71
N LYS A 131 17.07 -9.71 -4.95
CA LYS A 131 17.91 -10.25 -6.02
C LYS A 131 17.42 -9.77 -7.38
N ILE A 132 18.34 -9.57 -8.32
CA ILE A 132 18.04 -9.36 -9.74
C ILE A 132 18.78 -10.44 -10.52
N ASP A 133 18.07 -11.20 -11.36
CA ASP A 133 18.58 -12.40 -12.05
C ASP A 133 19.22 -13.43 -11.11
N GLY A 134 18.69 -13.56 -9.89
CA GLY A 134 19.25 -14.43 -8.86
C GLY A 134 20.53 -13.90 -8.19
N ARG A 135 21.05 -12.74 -8.61
CA ARG A 135 22.26 -12.10 -8.05
C ARG A 135 21.90 -11.14 -6.93
N GLY A 136 22.76 -11.07 -5.91
CA GLY A 136 22.63 -10.15 -4.77
C GLY A 136 23.23 -8.76 -5.00
N GLY A 137 23.71 -8.44 -6.21
CA GLY A 137 24.34 -7.16 -6.51
C GLY A 137 24.87 -7.09 -7.94
N GLY A 138 25.36 -5.89 -8.33
CA GLY A 138 26.01 -5.65 -9.63
C GLY A 138 25.08 -5.52 -10.83
N VAL A 139 23.76 -5.53 -10.62
CA VAL A 139 22.73 -5.36 -11.66
C VAL A 139 21.75 -4.27 -11.23
N ALA A 140 21.37 -3.38 -12.15
CA ALA A 140 20.31 -2.41 -11.93
C ALA A 140 19.02 -2.84 -12.63
N LEU A 141 17.88 -2.55 -12.01
CA LEU A 141 16.53 -2.87 -12.45
C LEU A 141 15.79 -1.56 -12.75
N ASP A 142 15.10 -1.54 -13.89
CA ASP A 142 14.10 -0.54 -14.22
C ASP A 142 12.74 -1.22 -14.26
N VAL A 143 11.71 -0.54 -13.76
CA VAL A 143 10.32 -1.00 -13.82
C VAL A 143 9.45 0.16 -14.24
N ARG A 144 8.84 0.04 -15.41
CA ARG A 144 8.01 1.08 -16.01
C ARG A 144 6.80 1.42 -15.15
N LYS A 145 6.17 0.41 -14.53
CA LYS A 145 5.05 0.62 -13.61
C LYS A 145 5.08 -0.35 -12.44
N VAL A 146 5.02 0.22 -11.25
CA VAL A 146 4.76 -0.45 -9.98
C VAL A 146 3.38 -0.04 -9.51
N THR A 147 2.56 -1.01 -9.09
CA THR A 147 1.30 -0.75 -8.38
C THR A 147 1.31 -1.52 -7.07
N VAL A 148 0.85 -0.89 -6.00
CA VAL A 148 0.50 -1.56 -4.74
C VAL A 148 -1.00 -1.48 -4.57
N ASP A 149 -1.60 -2.63 -4.29
CA ASP A 149 -3.02 -2.79 -4.00
C ASP A 149 -3.18 -3.39 -2.59
N THR A 150 -3.90 -2.67 -1.76
CA THR A 150 -4.20 -2.98 -0.36
C THR A 150 -5.68 -3.39 -0.20
N SER A 151 -6.51 -3.15 -1.22
CA SER A 151 -7.82 -3.76 -1.30
C SER A 151 -7.63 -5.23 -1.64
N LYS A 152 -8.17 -6.13 -0.80
CA LYS A 152 -8.44 -7.51 -1.23
C LYS A 152 -9.52 -7.58 -2.34
N ALA A 153 -10.06 -6.44 -2.76
CA ALA A 153 -10.96 -6.34 -3.89
C ALA A 153 -10.12 -6.22 -5.17
N ASP A 154 -9.98 -7.33 -5.88
CA ASP A 154 -9.21 -7.41 -7.11
C ASP A 154 -9.61 -6.30 -8.12
N GLN A 155 -8.62 -5.68 -8.75
CA GLN A 155 -8.83 -4.77 -9.88
C GLN A 155 -9.19 -5.61 -11.12
N ASN A 156 -10.48 -5.60 -11.46
CA ASN A 156 -11.03 -6.16 -12.70
C ASN A 156 -10.42 -5.53 -13.96
#